data_AF-A0A7Z9GY59-F1
#
_entry.id   AF-A0A7Z9GY59-F1
#
_cell.length_a   1.000
_cell.length_b   1.000
_cell.length_c   1.000
_cell.angle_alpha   90.00
_cell.angle_beta   90.00
_cell.angle_gamma   90.00
#
_symmetry.space_group_name_H-M   'P 1'
#
loop_
_entity.id
_entity.type
_entity.pdbx_description
1 polymer ?
#
loop_
_entity_poly.entity_id
_entity_poly.type
_entity_poly.pdbx_seq_one_letter_code
_entity_poly.pdbx_strand_id
1 'polypeptide(L)'
;MYGILGIGVAFVIITSGIDLSIGSLVCLLGCLLAVFLHVDYAPFDKADVLAVKAQAKQIVLYDDVDSFQAGDQIRYYGGRRARNALLTVTAVKKDRSYEIQGKSVRATVLSVDKTLTNDDRYGQVAKFYGVVSFNAKQRSIVIRGSHPSLESRDQVSLVHLESGLKQLVVASAEAAGQQTEITLKGDLGSDFSAQWLAIPVERSQRCSIPLALLLVSGIAICLGLLHGLLVTSWKLQPFVVTLCGLLFYRGISRWLVSDQVQGFGAEYNESLSTLATGKL
;
A
#
# COMPACT_ATOMS: atom_id res chain seq x y z
N MET A 1 -7.18 20.18 16.76
CA MET A 1 -8.30 19.21 16.82
C MET A 1 -9.19 19.36 18.06
N TYR A 2 -8.63 19.33 19.29
CA TYR A 2 -9.43 19.36 20.53
C TYR A 2 -10.37 20.57 20.69
N GLY A 3 -9.98 21.75 20.19
CA GLY A 3 -10.84 22.95 20.24
C GLY A 3 -12.12 22.83 19.39
N ILE A 4 -12.00 22.38 18.14
CA ILE A 4 -13.16 22.18 17.24
C ILE A 4 -14.08 21.09 17.81
N LEU A 5 -13.49 20.00 18.30
CA LEU A 5 -14.23 18.92 18.93
C LEU A 5 -14.94 19.40 20.20
N GLY A 6 -14.30 20.25 21.01
CA GLY A 6 -14.89 20.87 22.19
C GLY A 6 -16.11 21.74 21.88
N ILE A 7 -16.06 22.54 20.81
CA ILE A 7 -17.21 23.34 20.35
C ILE A 7 -18.38 22.43 19.94
N GLY A 8 -18.10 21.37 19.17
CA GLY A 8 -19.12 20.41 18.75
C GLY A 8 -19.76 19.68 19.94
N VAL A 9 -18.94 19.21 20.88
CA VAL A 9 -19.40 18.54 22.11
C VAL A 9 -20.23 19.49 22.97
N ALA A 10 -19.80 20.74 23.15
CA ALA A 10 -20.53 21.73 23.93
C ALA A 10 -21.94 21.99 23.37
N PHE A 11 -22.07 22.11 22.05
CA PHE A 11 -23.36 22.29 21.40
C PHE A 11 -24.32 21.10 21.66
N VAL A 12 -23.81 19.87 21.57
CA VAL A 12 -24.59 18.66 21.86
C VAL A 12 -25.02 18.62 23.34
N ILE A 13 -24.10 18.94 24.25
CA ILE A 13 -24.38 18.94 25.69
C ILE A 13 -25.48 19.95 26.05
N ILE A 14 -25.43 21.16 25.47
CA ILE A 14 -26.40 22.21 25.72
C ILE A 14 -27.80 21.82 25.21
N THR A 15 -27.89 21.15 24.06
CA THR A 15 -29.16 20.86 23.39
C THR A 15 -29.82 19.54 23.80
N SER A 16 -29.02 18.52 24.11
CA SER A 16 -29.48 17.13 24.23
C SER A 16 -29.04 16.42 25.51
N GLY A 17 -28.33 17.12 26.41
CA GLY A 17 -27.81 16.55 27.66
C GLY A 17 -26.48 15.82 27.47
N ILE A 18 -26.11 14.95 28.42
CA ILE A 18 -24.79 14.31 28.45
C ILE A 18 -24.68 13.25 27.34
N ASP A 19 -23.75 13.45 26.39
CA ASP A 19 -23.32 12.45 25.40
C ASP A 19 -21.91 11.94 25.71
N LEU A 20 -21.83 10.69 26.16
CA LEU A 20 -20.57 10.02 26.46
C LEU A 20 -19.93 9.38 25.23
N SER A 21 -20.69 9.15 24.15
CA SER A 21 -20.25 8.36 23.00
C SER A 21 -19.43 9.14 21.98
N ILE A 22 -19.53 10.46 21.95
CA ILE A 22 -18.97 11.33 20.90
C ILE A 22 -17.47 11.09 20.65
N GLY A 23 -16.66 10.92 21.70
CA GLY A 23 -15.23 10.65 21.55
C GLY A 23 -14.94 9.31 20.87
N SER A 24 -15.70 8.26 21.22
CA SER A 24 -15.57 6.93 20.61
C SER A 24 -16.13 6.89 19.18
N LEU A 25 -17.17 7.67 18.89
CA LEU A 25 -17.73 7.83 17.55
C LEU A 25 -16.70 8.50 16.64
N VAL A 26 -16.12 9.63 17.07
CA VAL A 26 -15.05 10.30 16.31
C VAL A 26 -13.85 9.37 16.09
N CYS A 27 -13.47 8.58 17.10
CA CYS A 27 -12.43 7.57 16.95
C CYS A 27 -12.77 6.53 15.87
N LEU A 28 -13.99 5.98 15.89
CA LEU A 28 -14.47 5.02 14.90
C LEU A 28 -14.45 5.61 13.48
N LEU A 29 -14.99 6.83 13.32
CA LEU A 29 -15.02 7.52 12.03
C LEU A 29 -13.61 7.83 11.52
N GLY A 30 -12.68 8.20 12.40
CA GLY A 30 -11.27 8.41 12.05
C GLY A 30 -10.58 7.11 11.58
N CYS A 31 -10.84 5.99 12.27
CA CYS A 31 -10.32 4.68 11.87
C CYS A 31 -10.88 4.24 10.51
N LEU A 32 -12.19 4.40 10.32
CA LEU A 32 -12.85 4.06 9.05
C LEU A 32 -12.34 4.93 7.90
N LEU A 33 -12.14 6.23 8.13
CA LEU A 33 -11.56 7.12 7.13
C LEU A 33 -10.14 6.69 6.75
N ALA A 34 -9.29 6.34 7.72
CA ALA A 34 -7.95 5.82 7.46
C ALA A 34 -7.99 4.51 6.65
N VAL A 35 -8.90 3.59 6.98
CA VAL A 35 -9.08 2.32 6.26
C VAL A 35 -9.57 2.54 4.82
N PHE A 36 -10.51 3.44 4.59
CA PHE A 36 -11.02 3.74 3.24
C PHE A 36 -10.00 4.50 2.38
N LEU A 37 -9.20 5.38 2.99
CA LEU A 37 -8.13 6.11 2.32
C LEU A 37 -6.82 5.33 2.21
N HIS A 38 -6.79 4.05 2.63
CA HIS A 38 -5.60 3.23 2.49
C HIS A 38 -5.17 3.15 1.02
N VAL A 39 -3.88 3.41 0.78
CA VAL A 39 -3.26 3.30 -0.53
C VAL A 39 -2.20 2.23 -0.47
N ASP A 40 -2.36 1.23 -1.33
CA ASP A 40 -1.47 0.11 -1.48
C ASP A 40 -0.51 0.37 -2.65
N TYR A 41 0.78 0.20 -2.38
CA TYR A 41 1.86 0.42 -3.33
C TYR A 41 2.52 -0.91 -3.66
N ALA A 42 2.44 -1.35 -4.92
CA ALA A 42 2.98 -2.63 -5.35
C ALA A 42 3.85 -2.50 -6.61
N PRO A 43 4.97 -3.24 -6.73
CA PRO A 43 5.75 -3.24 -7.96
C PRO A 43 4.90 -3.65 -9.17
N PHE A 44 5.08 -2.97 -10.30
CA PHE A 44 4.36 -3.29 -11.55
C PHE A 44 4.59 -4.75 -11.98
N ASP A 45 5.85 -5.15 -12.08
CA ASP A 45 6.21 -6.51 -12.43
C ASP A 45 6.52 -7.32 -11.18
N LYS A 46 5.44 -7.71 -10.50
CA LYS A 46 5.46 -8.67 -9.40
C LYS A 46 4.81 -9.99 -9.80
N ALA A 47 5.31 -11.09 -9.25
CA ALA A 47 4.67 -12.39 -9.35
C ALA A 47 4.77 -13.15 -8.02
N ASP A 48 3.71 -13.86 -7.68
CA ASP A 48 3.69 -14.72 -6.50
C ASP A 48 4.45 -16.03 -6.78
N VAL A 49 5.17 -16.49 -5.77
CA VAL A 49 6.01 -17.68 -5.84
C VAL A 49 5.20 -18.91 -5.43
N LEU A 50 5.11 -19.87 -6.35
CA LEU A 50 4.56 -21.20 -6.12
C LEU A 50 5.54 -22.08 -5.34
N ALA A 51 6.81 -22.09 -5.74
CA ALA A 51 7.85 -22.86 -5.07
C ALA A 51 9.25 -22.28 -5.33
N VAL A 52 10.11 -22.32 -4.32
CA VAL A 52 11.55 -22.10 -4.46
C VAL A 52 12.25 -23.45 -4.34
N LYS A 53 13.03 -23.80 -5.35
CA LYS A 53 13.97 -24.95 -5.34
C LYS A 53 15.38 -24.39 -5.26
N ALA A 54 15.89 -24.21 -4.04
CA ALA A 54 17.14 -23.52 -3.77
C ALA A 54 18.34 -24.20 -4.45
N GLN A 55 18.47 -25.51 -4.26
CA GLN A 55 19.59 -26.29 -4.81
C GLN A 55 19.59 -26.32 -6.33
N ALA A 56 18.40 -26.34 -6.94
CA ALA A 56 18.22 -26.29 -8.38
C ALA A 56 18.30 -24.86 -8.97
N LYS A 57 18.50 -23.83 -8.12
CA LYS A 57 18.48 -22.41 -8.51
C LYS A 57 17.25 -22.03 -9.33
N GLN A 58 16.08 -22.49 -8.87
CA GLN A 58 14.81 -22.26 -9.55
C GLN A 58 13.80 -21.59 -8.64
N ILE A 59 13.13 -20.57 -9.16
CA ILE A 59 11.94 -19.97 -8.57
C ILE A 59 10.79 -20.23 -9.51
N VAL A 60 9.76 -20.90 -9.02
CA VAL A 60 8.56 -21.24 -9.75
C VAL A 60 7.47 -20.26 -9.36
N LEU A 61 6.92 -19.55 -10.34
CA LEU A 61 5.86 -18.56 -10.19
C LEU A 61 4.49 -19.18 -10.51
N TYR A 62 3.44 -18.61 -9.95
CA TYR A 62 2.07 -18.93 -10.36
C TYR A 62 1.78 -18.42 -11.78
N ASP A 63 1.04 -19.21 -12.55
CA ASP A 63 0.57 -18.89 -13.90
C ASP A 63 1.68 -18.62 -14.95
N ASP A 64 1.23 -18.35 -16.18
CA ASP A 64 2.07 -17.95 -17.29
C ASP A 64 2.36 -16.44 -17.15
N VAL A 65 3.60 -16.08 -16.77
CA VAL A 65 4.02 -14.69 -16.56
C VAL A 65 4.98 -14.27 -17.68
N ASP A 66 4.64 -13.18 -18.38
CA ASP A 66 5.38 -12.67 -19.54
C ASP A 66 6.37 -11.54 -19.21
N SER A 67 6.29 -10.97 -18.00
CA SER A 67 7.11 -9.84 -17.57
C SER A 67 8.59 -10.13 -17.37
N PHE A 68 8.99 -11.40 -17.32
CA PHE A 68 10.36 -11.83 -16.98
C PHE A 68 11.08 -12.45 -18.18
N GLN A 69 12.35 -12.08 -18.35
CA GLN A 69 13.24 -12.52 -19.40
C GLN A 69 14.63 -12.81 -18.83
N ALA A 70 15.44 -13.57 -19.59
CA ALA A 70 16.83 -13.80 -19.23
C ALA A 70 17.62 -12.47 -19.22
N GLY A 71 18.43 -12.27 -18.18
CA GLY A 71 19.16 -11.02 -17.92
C GLY A 71 18.46 -10.07 -16.96
N ASP A 72 17.18 -10.29 -16.64
CA ASP A 72 16.46 -9.45 -15.70
C ASP A 72 17.00 -9.58 -14.28
N GLN A 73 17.09 -8.45 -13.58
CA GLN A 73 17.36 -8.43 -12.14
C GLN A 73 16.05 -8.50 -11.38
N ILE A 74 15.98 -9.39 -10.40
CA ILE A 74 14.79 -9.62 -9.60
C ILE A 74 15.14 -9.67 -8.12
N ARG A 75 14.19 -9.30 -7.26
CA ARG A 75 14.26 -9.54 -5.82
C ARG A 75 13.22 -10.56 -5.43
N TYR A 76 13.68 -11.63 -4.79
CA TYR A 76 12.84 -12.52 -4.03
C TYR A 76 12.65 -11.96 -2.61
N TYR A 77 11.42 -11.93 -2.11
CA TYR A 77 11.10 -11.54 -0.75
C TYR A 77 9.80 -12.18 -0.24
N GLY A 78 9.51 -12.05 1.05
CA GLY A 78 8.27 -12.56 1.66
C GLY A 78 8.25 -14.09 1.86
N GLY A 79 9.38 -14.76 1.65
CA GLY A 79 9.56 -16.17 2.00
C GLY A 79 9.53 -16.42 3.51
N ARG A 80 9.19 -17.64 3.91
CA ARG A 80 9.24 -18.07 5.31
C ARG A 80 10.58 -18.69 5.70
N ARG A 81 11.27 -19.32 4.75
CA ARG A 81 12.52 -20.09 4.96
C ARG A 81 13.66 -19.58 4.10
N ALA A 82 13.38 -19.21 2.85
CA ALA A 82 14.36 -18.61 1.97
C ALA A 82 14.53 -17.13 2.34
N ARG A 83 15.78 -16.68 2.48
CA ARG A 83 16.08 -15.26 2.75
C ARG A 83 15.80 -14.41 1.51
N ASN A 84 15.48 -13.15 1.73
CA ASN A 84 15.38 -12.15 0.66
C ASN A 84 16.70 -12.11 -0.12
N ALA A 85 16.62 -12.12 -1.45
CA ALA A 85 17.81 -12.17 -2.31
C ALA A 85 17.59 -11.36 -3.59
N LEU A 86 18.64 -10.68 -4.04
CA LEU A 86 18.73 -10.08 -5.37
C LEU A 86 19.42 -11.08 -6.31
N LEU A 87 18.74 -11.43 -7.38
CA LEU A 87 19.08 -12.51 -8.29
C LEU A 87 19.00 -12.01 -9.73
N THR A 88 19.78 -12.63 -10.60
CA THR A 88 19.70 -12.41 -12.05
C THR A 88 19.06 -13.62 -12.69
N VAL A 89 18.02 -13.40 -13.49
CA VAL A 89 17.34 -14.47 -14.23
C VAL A 89 18.26 -14.94 -15.35
N THR A 90 18.59 -16.23 -15.36
CA THR A 90 19.44 -16.84 -16.39
C THR A 90 18.63 -17.48 -17.51
N ALA A 91 17.45 -18.01 -17.19
CA ALA A 91 16.52 -18.57 -18.15
C ALA A 91 15.08 -18.51 -17.62
N VAL A 92 14.11 -18.47 -18.54
CA VAL A 92 12.68 -18.50 -18.23
C VAL A 92 12.04 -19.63 -19.02
N LYS A 93 11.30 -20.52 -18.34
CA LYS A 93 10.57 -21.62 -18.96
C LYS A 93 9.12 -21.63 -18.47
N LYS A 94 8.18 -21.57 -19.40
CA LYS A 94 6.76 -21.78 -19.09
C LYS A 94 6.47 -23.27 -19.03
N ASP A 95 5.88 -23.71 -17.93
CA ASP A 95 5.45 -25.08 -17.71
C ASP A 95 3.94 -25.10 -17.45
N ARG A 96 3.19 -25.48 -18.47
CA ARG A 96 1.72 -25.51 -18.42
C ARG A 96 1.15 -26.67 -17.63
N SER A 97 2.00 -27.63 -17.26
CA SER A 97 1.61 -28.84 -16.54
C SER A 97 2.50 -29.10 -15.33
N TYR A 98 2.93 -28.04 -14.64
CA TYR A 98 3.82 -28.15 -13.49
C TYR A 98 3.12 -28.91 -12.35
N GLU A 99 3.71 -30.03 -11.95
CA GLU A 99 3.13 -30.88 -10.91
C GLU A 99 3.53 -30.41 -9.51
N ILE A 100 2.54 -30.06 -8.70
CA ILE A 100 2.74 -29.71 -7.29
C ILE A 100 1.68 -30.38 -6.43
N GLN A 101 2.13 -31.17 -5.44
CA GLN A 101 1.25 -31.88 -4.51
C GLN A 101 0.16 -32.72 -5.22
N GLY A 102 0.51 -33.35 -6.35
CA GLY A 102 -0.41 -34.18 -7.14
C GLY A 102 -1.44 -33.40 -7.97
N LYS A 103 -1.31 -32.08 -8.08
CA LYS A 103 -2.12 -31.24 -8.98
C LYS A 103 -1.23 -30.63 -10.06
N SER A 104 -1.71 -30.63 -11.29
CA SER A 104 -1.07 -29.95 -12.41
C SER A 104 -1.55 -28.50 -12.46
N VAL A 105 -0.61 -27.56 -12.45
CA VAL A 105 -0.88 -26.11 -12.52
C VAL A 105 -0.01 -25.48 -13.59
N ARG A 106 -0.46 -24.35 -14.14
CA ARG A 106 0.38 -23.53 -15.01
C ARG A 106 1.36 -22.75 -14.15
N ALA A 107 2.62 -22.74 -14.55
CA ALA A 107 3.68 -22.08 -13.80
C ALA A 107 4.77 -21.54 -14.73
N THR A 108 5.46 -20.52 -14.25
CA THR A 108 6.65 -19.97 -14.91
C THR A 108 7.88 -20.27 -14.06
N VAL A 109 8.83 -21.02 -14.61
CA VAL A 109 10.06 -21.40 -13.93
C VAL A 109 11.17 -20.42 -14.32
N LEU A 110 11.62 -19.65 -13.34
CA LEU A 110 12.78 -18.78 -13.43
C LEU A 110 14.02 -19.53 -12.95
N SER A 111 15.01 -19.71 -13.81
CA SER A 111 16.35 -20.10 -13.40
C SER A 111 17.15 -18.86 -13.00
N VAL A 112 17.91 -18.95 -11.91
CA VAL A 112 18.65 -17.81 -11.34
C VAL A 112 20.14 -18.09 -11.22
N ASP A 113 20.94 -17.03 -11.16
CA ASP A 113 22.40 -17.07 -11.07
C ASP A 113 22.92 -17.64 -9.73
N LYS A 114 22.28 -17.23 -8.62
CA LYS A 114 22.68 -17.58 -7.25
C LYS A 114 21.73 -18.59 -6.61
N THR A 115 22.28 -19.42 -5.74
CA THR A 115 21.50 -20.36 -4.91
C THR A 115 20.80 -19.61 -3.80
N LEU A 116 19.51 -19.88 -3.58
CA LEU A 116 18.79 -19.41 -2.40
C LEU A 116 19.17 -20.23 -1.16
N THR A 117 18.89 -19.71 0.04
CA THR A 117 19.31 -20.37 1.29
C THR A 117 18.54 -21.67 1.56
N ASN A 118 17.25 -21.71 1.25
CA ASN A 118 16.37 -22.84 1.53
C ASN A 118 15.25 -22.94 0.48
N ASP A 119 14.63 -24.10 0.39
CA ASP A 119 13.38 -24.25 -0.35
C ASP A 119 12.24 -23.53 0.38
N ASP A 120 11.29 -23.02 -0.40
CA ASP A 120 10.14 -22.27 0.09
C ASP A 120 8.89 -22.57 -0.74
N ARG A 121 7.71 -22.28 -0.19
CA ARG A 121 6.40 -22.42 -0.87
C ARG A 121 5.59 -21.13 -0.86
N TYR A 122 6.24 -20.04 -0.47
CA TYR A 122 5.67 -18.71 -0.34
C TYR A 122 6.70 -17.69 -0.78
N GLY A 123 6.23 -16.49 -1.04
CA GLY A 123 7.07 -15.35 -1.38
C GLY A 123 6.62 -14.70 -2.66
N GLN A 124 7.35 -13.65 -3.02
CA GLN A 124 7.08 -12.81 -4.17
C GLN A 124 8.39 -12.49 -4.86
N VAL A 125 8.30 -12.30 -6.17
CA VAL A 125 9.39 -11.79 -6.99
C VAL A 125 8.97 -10.45 -7.56
N ALA A 126 9.83 -9.44 -7.44
CA ALA A 126 9.67 -8.16 -8.10
C ALA A 126 10.86 -7.87 -9.01
N LYS A 127 10.60 -7.34 -10.21
CA LYS A 127 11.63 -6.98 -11.19
C LYS A 127 12.25 -5.61 -10.88
N PHE A 128 13.55 -5.51 -11.18
CA PHE A 128 14.35 -4.30 -11.07
C PHE A 128 14.74 -3.83 -12.46
N TYR A 129 14.70 -2.52 -12.66
CA TYR A 129 15.01 -1.87 -13.91
C TYR A 129 16.26 -1.03 -13.75
N GLY A 130 17.24 -1.26 -14.62
CA GLY A 130 18.44 -0.44 -14.66
C GLY A 130 18.13 0.98 -15.13
N VAL A 131 18.72 1.98 -14.49
CA VAL A 131 18.68 3.37 -14.93
C VAL A 131 19.66 3.56 -16.09
N VAL A 132 19.16 3.97 -17.24
CA VAL A 132 19.95 4.21 -18.47
C VAL A 132 20.60 5.58 -18.44
N SER A 133 19.83 6.60 -18.08
CA SER A 133 20.29 7.99 -17.96
C SER A 133 19.42 8.73 -16.96
N PHE A 134 19.91 9.88 -16.50
CA PHE A 134 19.15 10.75 -15.60
C PHE A 134 19.53 12.21 -15.83
N ASN A 135 18.59 13.10 -15.54
CA ASN A 135 18.79 14.53 -15.53
C ASN A 135 18.34 15.11 -14.18
N ALA A 136 19.30 15.40 -13.31
CA ALA A 136 19.03 15.94 -11.97
C ALA A 136 18.32 17.31 -12.00
N LYS A 137 18.57 18.14 -13.03
CA LYS A 137 17.92 19.46 -13.16
C LYS A 137 16.45 19.34 -13.57
N GLN A 138 16.14 18.37 -14.42
CA GLN A 138 14.77 18.10 -14.88
C GLN A 138 14.05 17.10 -13.97
N ARG A 139 14.72 16.55 -12.95
CA ARG A 139 14.22 15.48 -12.08
C ARG A 139 13.71 14.27 -12.87
N SER A 140 14.34 13.99 -14.01
CA SER A 140 13.94 12.89 -14.88
C SER A 140 14.95 11.75 -14.84
N ILE A 141 14.43 10.53 -14.96
CA ILE A 141 15.22 9.31 -15.11
C ILE A 141 14.68 8.51 -16.29
N VAL A 142 15.57 7.84 -17.01
CA VAL A 142 15.19 6.89 -18.06
C VAL A 142 15.52 5.51 -17.57
N ILE A 143 14.52 4.64 -17.48
CA ILE A 143 14.68 3.26 -17.06
C ILE A 143 14.53 2.32 -18.25
N ARG A 144 15.22 1.19 -18.20
CA ARG A 144 14.98 0.09 -19.16
C ARG A 144 13.57 -0.46 -18.97
N GLY A 145 12.97 -0.97 -20.03
CA GLY A 145 11.61 -1.49 -20.04
C GLY A 145 10.56 -0.46 -20.45
N SER A 146 9.41 -0.95 -20.91
CA SER A 146 8.27 -0.15 -21.33
C SER A 146 7.17 -0.28 -20.27
N HIS A 147 6.83 0.82 -19.60
CA HIS A 147 5.82 0.86 -18.53
C HIS A 147 4.70 1.83 -18.92
N PRO A 148 3.86 1.49 -19.91
CA PRO A 148 2.81 2.40 -20.40
C PRO A 148 1.74 2.70 -19.35
N SER A 149 1.57 1.82 -18.35
CA SER A 149 0.61 1.97 -17.26
C SER A 149 1.15 2.78 -16.08
N LEU A 150 2.40 3.27 -16.14
CA LEU A 150 2.97 4.10 -15.08
C LEU A 150 2.39 5.52 -15.19
N GLU A 151 1.66 5.95 -14.16
CA GLU A 151 0.92 7.21 -14.18
C GLU A 151 1.42 8.22 -13.14
N SER A 152 0.88 9.44 -13.21
CA SER A 152 1.12 10.44 -12.17
C SER A 152 0.63 9.94 -10.82
N ARG A 153 1.39 10.22 -9.75
CA ARG A 153 1.17 9.75 -8.37
C ARG A 153 1.57 8.30 -8.07
N ASP A 154 1.93 7.51 -9.08
CA ASP A 154 2.70 6.29 -8.83
C ASP A 154 4.05 6.64 -8.20
N GLN A 155 4.78 5.61 -7.76
CA GLN A 155 6.09 5.80 -7.16
C GLN A 155 7.15 5.04 -7.92
N VAL A 156 8.38 5.55 -7.84
CA VAL A 156 9.58 4.78 -8.20
C VAL A 156 10.40 4.59 -6.93
N SER A 157 10.60 3.33 -6.57
CA SER A 157 11.57 2.97 -5.53
C SER A 157 12.94 2.82 -6.18
N LEU A 158 13.84 3.75 -5.86
CA LEU A 158 15.23 3.76 -6.28
C LEU A 158 16.06 3.07 -5.20
N VAL A 159 16.83 2.06 -5.59
CA VAL A 159 17.59 1.23 -4.67
C VAL A 159 19.05 1.20 -5.09
N HIS A 160 19.93 1.50 -4.15
CA HIS A 160 21.37 1.32 -4.27
C HIS A 160 21.87 0.37 -3.17
N LEU A 161 22.85 -0.48 -3.49
CA LEU A 161 23.37 -1.49 -2.57
C LEU A 161 24.02 -0.88 -1.32
N GLU A 162 24.63 0.30 -1.45
CA GLU A 162 25.37 0.96 -0.37
C GLU A 162 24.73 2.27 0.11
N SER A 163 24.12 3.01 -0.82
CA SER A 163 23.62 4.39 -0.58
C SER A 163 22.18 4.42 -0.07
N GLY A 164 21.52 3.26 0.02
CA GLY A 164 20.19 3.10 0.58
C GLY A 164 19.06 3.12 -0.46
N LEU A 165 17.86 3.43 0.03
CA LEU A 165 16.61 3.37 -0.72
C LEU A 165 15.93 4.75 -0.71
N LYS A 166 15.46 5.20 -1.87
CA LYS A 166 14.68 6.43 -2.04
C LYS A 166 13.37 6.13 -2.73
N GLN A 167 12.26 6.65 -2.22
CA GLN A 167 10.96 6.55 -2.86
C GLN A 167 10.55 7.93 -3.35
N LEU A 168 10.35 8.05 -4.65
CA LEU A 168 9.99 9.31 -5.28
C LEU A 168 8.67 9.15 -6.04
N VAL A 169 7.82 10.18 -5.95
CA VAL A 169 6.52 10.20 -6.63
C VAL A 169 6.70 10.60 -8.09
N VAL A 170 6.02 9.88 -8.98
CA VAL A 170 5.97 10.15 -10.41
C VAL A 170 5.13 11.40 -10.67
N ALA A 171 5.71 12.37 -11.38
CA ALA A 171 5.01 13.52 -11.92
C ALA A 171 4.35 13.18 -13.26
N SER A 172 5.13 12.58 -14.17
CA SER A 172 4.69 12.05 -15.46
C SER A 172 5.62 10.90 -15.87
N ALA A 173 5.13 10.01 -16.73
CA ALA A 173 5.93 8.98 -17.37
C ALA A 173 5.54 8.83 -18.84
N GLU A 174 6.54 8.63 -19.70
CA GLU A 174 6.36 8.42 -21.12
C GLU A 174 7.15 7.17 -21.55
N ALA A 175 6.43 6.17 -22.04
CA ALA A 175 7.02 4.95 -22.56
C ALA A 175 7.36 5.12 -24.04
N ALA A 176 8.65 5.05 -24.38
CA ALA A 176 9.16 5.14 -25.74
C ALA A 176 9.98 3.89 -26.08
N GLY A 177 9.37 2.96 -26.83
CA GLY A 177 10.01 1.70 -27.20
C GLY A 177 10.31 0.82 -25.97
N GLN A 178 11.58 0.48 -25.74
CA GLN A 178 12.03 -0.31 -24.59
C GLN A 178 12.57 0.53 -23.42
N GLN A 179 12.24 1.81 -23.39
CA GLN A 179 12.62 2.72 -22.32
C GLN A 179 11.39 3.48 -21.82
N THR A 180 11.42 3.84 -20.55
CA THR A 180 10.41 4.70 -19.94
C THR A 180 11.13 5.90 -19.35
N GLU A 181 10.80 7.08 -19.84
CA GLU A 181 11.23 8.33 -19.22
C GLU A 181 10.24 8.69 -18.12
N ILE A 182 10.75 8.96 -16.93
CA ILE A 182 9.96 9.23 -15.74
C ILE A 182 10.41 10.55 -15.16
N THR A 183 9.51 11.52 -15.07
CA THR A 183 9.74 12.77 -14.35
C THR A 183 9.24 12.63 -12.91
N LEU A 184 10.06 13.01 -11.94
CA LEU A 184 9.80 12.83 -10.52
C LEU A 184 9.46 14.16 -9.83
N LYS A 185 8.61 14.12 -8.81
CA LYS A 185 8.24 15.31 -8.02
C LYS A 185 9.34 15.72 -7.03
N GLY A 186 10.14 14.77 -6.56
CA GLY A 186 11.24 15.00 -5.62
C GLY A 186 12.62 14.99 -6.28
N ASP A 187 13.61 15.54 -5.59
CA ASP A 187 14.99 15.59 -6.08
C ASP A 187 15.68 14.22 -5.96
N LEU A 188 16.51 13.88 -6.95
CA LEU A 188 17.32 12.65 -6.95
C LEU A 188 18.43 12.67 -5.87
N GLY A 189 18.85 13.87 -5.47
CA GLY A 189 19.97 14.11 -4.55
C GLY A 189 21.34 14.03 -5.23
N SER A 190 22.39 14.46 -4.52
CA SER A 190 23.77 14.50 -5.03
C SER A 190 24.36 13.13 -5.31
N ASP A 191 23.94 12.11 -4.56
CA ASP A 191 24.57 10.79 -4.57
C ASP A 191 23.94 9.83 -5.60
N PHE A 192 23.02 10.36 -6.43
CA PHE A 192 22.35 9.57 -7.45
C PHE A 192 23.28 9.28 -8.63
N SER A 193 23.29 8.04 -9.09
CA SER A 193 24.17 7.56 -10.16
C SER A 193 23.47 6.49 -11.02
N ALA A 194 24.07 6.13 -12.15
CA ALA A 194 23.55 5.07 -13.02
C ALA A 194 23.61 3.65 -12.41
N GLN A 195 24.26 3.47 -11.25
CA GLN A 195 24.29 2.20 -10.52
C GLN A 195 23.02 1.94 -9.73
N TRP A 196 22.16 2.96 -9.57
CA TRP A 196 20.87 2.80 -8.93
C TRP A 196 19.94 1.97 -9.81
N LEU A 197 19.14 1.14 -9.14
CA LEU A 197 18.08 0.37 -9.77
C LEU A 197 16.73 1.01 -9.44
N ALA A 198 15.83 0.99 -10.40
CA ALA A 198 14.48 1.49 -10.25
C ALA A 198 13.47 0.34 -10.18
N ILE A 199 12.50 0.49 -9.30
CA ILE A 199 11.31 -0.35 -9.24
C ILE A 199 10.12 0.59 -9.41
N PRO A 200 9.45 0.61 -10.57
CA PRO A 200 8.16 1.25 -10.73
C PRO A 200 7.14 0.56 -9.82
N VAL A 201 6.36 1.36 -9.11
CA VAL A 201 5.40 0.91 -8.10
C VAL A 201 4.05 1.55 -8.41
N GLU A 202 3.08 0.70 -8.74
CA GLU A 202 1.70 1.07 -9.02
C GLU A 202 0.99 1.47 -7.74
N ARG A 203 0.25 2.57 -7.82
CA ARG A 203 -0.58 3.09 -6.76
C ARG A 203 -2.01 2.59 -6.89
N SER A 204 -2.44 1.77 -5.94
CA SER A 204 -3.83 1.32 -5.85
C SER A 204 -4.54 1.92 -4.63
N GLN A 205 -5.56 2.74 -4.88
CA GLN A 205 -6.35 3.37 -3.83
C GLN A 205 -7.65 2.62 -3.62
N ARG A 206 -7.98 2.25 -2.37
CA ARG A 206 -9.20 1.49 -2.07
C ARG A 206 -10.48 2.26 -2.38
N CYS A 207 -10.53 3.53 -2.00
CA CYS A 207 -11.70 4.38 -2.16
C CYS A 207 -11.26 5.80 -2.53
N SER A 208 -11.94 6.44 -3.49
CA SER A 208 -11.68 7.84 -3.81
C SER A 208 -11.94 8.73 -2.58
N ILE A 209 -11.24 9.86 -2.48
CA ILE A 209 -11.36 10.76 -1.31
C ILE A 209 -12.80 11.24 -1.10
N PRO A 210 -13.53 11.71 -2.14
CA PRO A 210 -14.91 12.16 -1.96
C PRO A 210 -15.83 11.02 -1.50
N LEU A 211 -15.66 9.81 -2.07
CA LEU A 211 -16.47 8.66 -1.68
C LEU A 211 -16.18 8.23 -0.24
N ALA A 212 -14.92 8.24 0.18
CA ALA A 212 -14.54 7.92 1.56
C ALA A 212 -15.18 8.92 2.55
N LEU A 213 -15.16 10.22 2.24
CA LEU A 213 -15.83 11.24 3.06
C LEU A 213 -17.34 11.03 3.10
N LEU A 214 -17.98 10.79 1.95
CA LEU A 214 -19.42 10.50 1.89
C LEU A 214 -19.80 9.27 2.70
N LEU A 215 -19.02 8.19 2.63
CA LEU A 215 -19.27 6.98 3.39
C LEU A 215 -19.15 7.21 4.91
N VAL A 216 -18.08 7.89 5.34
CA VAL A 216 -17.87 8.18 6.77
C VAL A 216 -18.94 9.14 7.30
N SER A 217 -19.30 10.19 6.56
CA SER A 217 -20.40 11.08 6.91
C SER A 217 -21.75 10.34 6.94
N GLY A 218 -22.01 9.46 5.97
CA GLY A 218 -23.22 8.63 5.94
C GLY A 218 -23.31 7.70 7.15
N ILE A 219 -22.20 7.06 7.54
CA ILE A 219 -22.13 6.23 8.75
C ILE A 219 -22.38 7.08 10.00
N ALA A 220 -21.77 8.27 10.10
CA ALA A 220 -21.98 9.18 11.23
C ALA A 220 -23.45 9.58 11.38
N ILE A 221 -24.10 9.95 10.27
CA ILE A 221 -25.53 10.30 10.26
C ILE A 221 -26.39 9.09 10.66
N CYS A 222 -26.09 7.91 10.11
CA CYS A 222 -26.83 6.69 10.43
C CYS A 222 -26.73 6.33 11.93
N LEU A 223 -25.53 6.39 12.51
CA LEU A 223 -25.32 6.14 13.94
C LEU A 223 -25.98 7.20 14.82
N GLY A 224 -25.94 8.46 14.42
CA GLY A 224 -26.65 9.56 15.11
C GLY A 224 -28.16 9.37 15.07
N LEU A 225 -28.73 9.01 13.92
CA LEU A 225 -30.15 8.69 13.77
C LEU A 225 -30.53 7.47 14.59
N LEU A 226 -29.70 6.42 14.60
CA LEU A 226 -29.91 5.24 15.43
C LEU A 226 -30.00 5.62 16.91
N HIS A 227 -29.05 6.42 17.42
CA HIS A 227 -29.10 6.94 18.79
C HIS A 227 -30.39 7.74 19.04
N GLY A 228 -30.76 8.63 18.12
CA GLY A 228 -31.98 9.43 18.22
C GLY A 228 -33.26 8.58 18.24
N LEU A 229 -33.34 7.55 17.40
CA LEU A 229 -34.49 6.63 17.34
C LEU A 229 -34.60 5.77 18.60
N LEU A 230 -33.47 5.27 19.13
CA LEU A 230 -33.45 4.50 20.38
C LEU A 230 -33.98 5.31 21.56
N VAL A 231 -33.66 6.60 21.61
CA VAL A 231 -34.16 7.50 22.66
C VAL A 231 -35.64 7.86 22.44
N THR A 232 -36.01 8.27 21.23
CA THR A 232 -37.35 8.83 20.95
C THR A 232 -38.43 7.76 20.79
N SER A 233 -38.14 6.68 20.07
CA SER A 233 -39.12 5.64 19.74
C SER A 233 -39.13 4.53 20.78
N TRP A 234 -37.96 4.11 21.26
CA TRP A 234 -37.85 3.00 22.21
C TRP A 234 -37.79 3.47 23.68
N LYS A 235 -37.89 4.79 23.90
CA LYS A 235 -37.93 5.44 25.23
C LYS A 235 -36.78 5.00 26.14
N LEU A 236 -35.62 4.68 25.56
CA LEU A 236 -34.42 4.36 26.31
C LEU A 236 -33.80 5.64 26.86
N GLN A 237 -33.27 5.57 28.08
CA GLN A 237 -32.62 6.72 28.70
C GLN A 237 -31.35 7.10 27.90
N PRO A 238 -31.16 8.38 27.52
CA PRO A 238 -30.02 8.82 26.70
C PRO A 238 -28.65 8.43 27.27
N PHE A 239 -28.52 8.47 28.60
CA PHE A 239 -27.31 8.05 29.29
C PHE A 239 -26.93 6.60 29.00
N VAL A 240 -27.90 5.68 28.99
CA VAL A 240 -27.65 4.26 28.72
C VAL A 240 -27.23 4.07 27.26
N VAL A 241 -27.95 4.70 26.32
CA VAL A 241 -27.65 4.59 24.88
C VAL A 241 -26.23 5.09 24.57
N THR A 242 -25.84 6.24 25.12
CA THR A 242 -24.52 6.83 24.87
C THR A 242 -23.39 6.11 25.60
N LEU A 243 -23.62 5.57 26.80
CA LEU A 243 -22.62 4.75 27.50
C LEU A 243 -22.40 3.40 26.80
N CYS A 244 -23.48 2.74 26.36
CA CYS A 244 -23.39 1.52 25.56
C CYS A 244 -22.71 1.80 24.21
N GLY A 245 -23.10 2.89 23.54
CA GLY A 245 -22.48 3.34 22.30
C GLY A 245 -20.98 3.58 22.46
N LEU A 246 -20.55 4.20 23.57
CA LEU A 246 -19.13 4.39 23.86
C LEU A 246 -18.34 3.09 23.86
N LEU A 247 -18.82 2.07 24.58
CA LEU A 247 -18.15 0.79 24.68
C LEU A 247 -18.19 0.04 23.34
N PHE A 248 -19.30 0.13 22.63
CA PHE A 248 -19.51 -0.53 21.35
C PHE A 248 -18.62 0.04 20.25
N TYR A 249 -18.65 1.36 20.02
CA TYR A 249 -17.83 2.02 19.00
C TYR A 249 -16.35 1.84 19.30
N ARG A 250 -15.95 1.95 20.57
CA ARG A 250 -14.58 1.65 20.98
C ARG A 250 -14.18 0.21 20.65
N GLY A 251 -15.04 -0.77 20.94
CA GLY A 251 -14.81 -2.18 20.63
C GLY A 251 -14.63 -2.42 19.14
N ILE A 252 -15.50 -1.83 18.31
CA ILE A 252 -15.40 -1.92 16.85
C ILE A 252 -14.11 -1.28 16.34
N SER A 253 -13.80 -0.05 16.77
CA SER A 253 -12.57 0.63 16.35
C SER A 253 -11.35 -0.22 16.64
N ARG A 254 -11.28 -0.77 17.86
CA ARG A 254 -10.17 -1.62 18.32
C ARG A 254 -10.04 -2.90 17.49
N TRP A 255 -11.17 -3.54 17.20
CA TRP A 255 -11.22 -4.74 16.36
C TRP A 255 -10.81 -4.45 14.91
N LEU A 256 -11.33 -3.38 14.30
CA LEU A 256 -11.04 -2.99 12.92
C LEU A 256 -9.55 -2.72 12.70
N VAL A 257 -8.88 -2.13 13.69
CA VAL A 257 -7.49 -1.68 13.56
C VAL A 257 -6.48 -2.61 14.23
N SER A 258 -6.95 -3.75 14.78
CA SER A 258 -6.09 -4.73 15.47
C SER A 258 -5.15 -4.08 16.50
N ASP A 259 -5.67 -3.16 17.31
CA ASP A 259 -4.91 -2.40 18.32
C ASP A 259 -3.79 -1.48 17.80
N GLN A 260 -3.72 -1.25 16.49
CA GLN A 260 -2.70 -0.41 15.89
C GLN A 260 -3.14 1.05 15.80
N VAL A 261 -2.17 1.94 16.02
CA VAL A 261 -2.35 3.38 15.77
C VAL A 261 -2.56 3.58 14.27
N GLN A 262 -3.67 4.24 13.92
CA GLN A 262 -3.99 4.55 12.54
C GLN A 262 -3.54 5.96 12.16
N GLY A 263 -3.16 6.12 10.90
CA GLY A 263 -2.85 7.40 10.27
C GLY A 263 -3.08 7.33 8.78
N PHE A 264 -2.87 8.43 8.06
CA PHE A 264 -3.12 8.51 6.62
C PHE A 264 -1.91 8.08 5.76
N GLY A 265 -1.03 7.26 6.31
CA GLY A 265 0.18 6.78 5.64
C GLY A 265 1.15 7.90 5.21
N ALA A 266 2.13 7.54 4.37
CA ALA A 266 3.08 8.49 3.81
C ALA A 266 2.44 9.45 2.80
N GLU A 267 1.42 8.99 2.08
CA GLU A 267 0.86 9.75 0.96
C GLU A 267 0.15 11.04 1.39
N TYR A 268 -0.56 11.01 2.51
CA TYR A 268 -1.28 12.18 3.00
C TYR A 268 -0.56 12.89 4.15
N ASN A 269 0.74 12.61 4.34
CA ASN A 269 1.49 13.14 5.48
C ASN A 269 1.63 14.67 5.44
N GLU A 270 1.77 15.24 4.24
CA GLU A 270 1.90 16.71 4.07
C GLU A 270 0.55 17.44 3.98
N SER A 271 -0.57 16.71 3.84
CA SER A 271 -1.90 17.28 3.62
C SER A 271 -2.90 16.95 4.74
N LEU A 272 -3.47 15.75 4.75
CA LEU A 272 -4.49 15.38 5.74
C LEU A 272 -3.91 15.16 7.13
N SER A 273 -2.67 14.67 7.24
CA SER A 273 -2.02 14.41 8.52
C SER A 273 -1.71 15.70 9.28
N THR A 274 -1.26 16.77 8.60
CA THR A 274 -1.01 18.08 9.22
C THR A 274 -2.31 18.70 9.75
N LEU A 275 -3.39 18.63 8.98
CA LEU A 275 -4.73 19.03 9.41
C LEU A 275 -5.21 18.22 10.63
N ALA A 276 -5.08 16.90 10.59
CA ALA A 276 -5.53 16.00 11.66
C ALA A 276 -4.72 16.21 12.97
N THR A 277 -3.41 16.43 12.86
CA THR A 277 -2.52 16.71 13.99
C THR A 277 -2.62 18.16 14.48
N GLY A 278 -3.29 19.04 13.73
CA GLY A 278 -3.46 20.46 14.07
C GLY A 278 -2.16 21.27 13.94
N LYS A 279 -1.24 20.83 13.08
CA LYS A 279 0.03 21.51 12.78
C LYS A 279 -0.08 22.40 11.52
N LEU A 280 -1.23 23.07 11.38
CA LEU A 280 -1.46 24.05 10.30
C LEU A 280 -0.66 25.33 10.53
#